data_AF-A0A972E4Z7-F1
#
_entry.id   AF-A0A972E4Z7-F1
#
_cell.length_a   1.000
_cell.length_b   1.000
_cell.length_c   1.000
_cell.angle_alpha   90.00
_cell.angle_beta   90.00
_cell.angle_gamma   90.00
#
_symmetry.space_group_name_H-M   'P 1'
#
loop_
_entity.id
_entity.type
_entity.pdbx_description
1 polymer ?
#
loop_
_entity_poly.entity_id
_entity_poly.type
_entity_poly.pdbx_seq_one_letter_code
_entity_poly.pdbx_strand_id
1 'polypeptide(L)' 'MATHDGPGLRTILFLKGCPLRCAWCANPEGQHSRPELRWSLNRCRSCGTCHTVCPENAVSFVTENGEKTPI' A
#
# COMPACT_ATOMS: atom_id res chain seq x y z
N MET A 1 -16.84 4.77 25.82
CA MET A 1 -17.27 6.17 25.65
C MET A 1 -16.37 7.01 26.52
N ALA A 2 -15.54 7.88 25.93
CA ALA A 2 -14.56 8.68 26.66
C ALA A 2 -15.28 9.92 27.23
N THR A 3 -15.64 9.86 28.51
CA THR A 3 -16.50 10.84 29.19
C THR A 3 -15.75 12.11 29.64
N HIS A 4 -14.47 12.27 29.26
CA HIS A 4 -13.59 13.33 29.77
C HIS A 4 -12.78 14.06 28.70
N ASP A 5 -13.18 14.01 27.43
CA ASP A 5 -12.57 14.87 26.43
C ASP A 5 -13.08 16.30 26.65
N GLY A 6 -12.19 17.19 27.11
CA GLY A 6 -12.47 18.62 27.28
C GLY A 6 -12.94 19.28 25.97
N PRO A 7 -13.43 20.53 26.02
CA PRO A 7 -14.02 21.18 24.85
C PRO A 7 -13.02 21.30 23.69
N GLY A 8 -13.47 20.93 22.48
CA GLY A 8 -12.70 21.08 21.24
C GLY A 8 -12.74 19.84 20.33
N LEU A 9 -12.15 19.97 19.13
CA LEU A 9 -11.91 18.85 18.21
C LEU A 9 -10.44 18.44 18.29
N ARG A 10 -10.20 17.15 18.54
CA ARG A 10 -8.85 16.58 18.51
C ARG A 10 -8.62 15.86 17.18
N THR A 11 -7.63 16.32 16.42
CA THR A 11 -7.13 15.60 15.24
C THR A 11 -5.82 14.92 15.59
N ILE A 12 -5.73 13.63 15.32
CA ILE A 12 -4.49 12.85 15.46
C ILE A 12 -4.05 12.42 14.07
N LEU A 13 -2.82 12.74 13.71
CA LEU A 13 -2.21 12.30 12.46
C LEU A 13 -1.30 11.12 12.73
N PHE A 14 -1.50 10.02 12.01
CA PHE A 14 -0.62 8.86 12.04
C PHE A 14 0.27 8.89 10.79
N LEU A 15 1.58 9.03 11.00
CA LEU A 15 2.57 9.05 9.94
C LEU A 15 3.28 7.69 9.84
N LYS A 16 3.72 7.35 8.63
CA LYS A 16 4.55 6.17 8.37
C LYS A 16 5.97 6.42 8.88
N GLY A 17 6.67 5.37 9.31
CA GLY A 17 8.04 5.45 9.83
C GLY A 17 8.17 4.98 11.28
N CYS A 18 7.65 3.80 11.60
CA CYS A 18 7.83 3.19 12.91
C CYS A 18 9.33 2.99 13.19
N PRO A 19 9.88 3.55 14.29
CA PRO A 19 11.32 3.46 14.58
C PRO A 19 11.73 2.07 15.08
N LEU A 20 10.76 1.21 15.43
CA LEU A 20 11.03 -0.12 15.92
C LEU A 20 11.38 -1.10 14.78
N ARG A 21 12.13 -2.14 15.12
CA ARG A 21 12.54 -3.24 14.24
C ARG A 21 12.22 -4.58 14.87
N CYS A 22 10.95 -4.75 15.26
CA CYS A 22 10.46 -5.95 15.94
C CYS A 22 10.68 -7.19 15.06
N ALA A 23 11.08 -8.31 15.66
CA ALA A 23 11.23 -9.59 14.96
C ALA A 23 9.91 -10.07 14.33
N TRP A 24 8.78 -9.80 14.99
CA TRP A 24 7.42 -10.00 14.47
C TRP A 24 6.67 -8.68 14.47
N CYS A 25 6.79 -7.92 13.39
CA CYS A 25 6.11 -6.64 13.24
C CYS A 25 4.65 -6.87 12.81
N ALA A 26 3.70 -6.24 13.52
CA ALA A 26 2.29 -6.28 13.13
C ALA A 26 2.01 -5.51 11.83
N ASN A 27 2.75 -4.41 11.61
CA ASN A 27 2.61 -3.54 10.43
C ASN A 27 4.01 -3.30 9.82
N PRO A 28 4.61 -4.32 9.17
CA PRO A 28 5.96 -4.21 8.59
C PRO A 28 6.06 -3.10 7.55
N GLU A 29 4.99 -2.82 6.82
CA GLU A 29 4.90 -1.73 5.87
C GLU A 29 4.87 -0.34 6.53
N GLY A 30 4.79 -0.26 7.86
CA GLY A 30 4.92 1.00 8.59
C GLY A 30 6.36 1.40 8.90
N GLN A 31 7.36 0.53 8.68
CA GLN A 31 8.72 0.73 9.19
C GLN A 31 9.53 1.80 8.47
N HIS A 32 9.41 1.90 7.14
CA HIS A 32 10.08 2.93 6.36
C HIS A 32 9.27 4.21 6.40
N SER A 33 9.90 5.38 6.50
CA SER A 33 9.15 6.66 6.43
C SER A 33 8.85 7.08 4.98
N ARG A 34 9.62 6.58 4.01
CA ARG A 34 9.42 6.89 2.58
C ARG A 34 8.10 6.32 2.05
N PRO A 35 7.47 6.98 1.08
CA PRO A 35 6.39 6.38 0.30
C PRO A 35 6.86 5.07 -0.36
N GLU A 36 5.99 4.07 -0.35
CA GLU A 36 6.24 2.76 -0.95
C GLU A 36 5.05 2.37 -1.81
N LEU A 37 5.32 1.78 -2.97
CA LEU A 37 4.29 1.23 -3.82
C LEU A 37 3.62 0.05 -3.11
N ARG A 38 2.30 0.12 -2.99
CA ARG A 38 1.48 -1.01 -2.59
C ARG A 38 0.62 -1.41 -3.76
N TRP A 39 0.73 -2.65 -4.17
CA TRP A 39 -0.11 -3.24 -5.19
C TRP A 39 -1.04 -4.28 -4.58
N SER A 40 -2.27 -4.33 -5.08
CA SER A 40 -3.34 -5.21 -4.57
C SER A 40 -4.00 -5.88 -5.75
N LEU A 41 -3.67 -7.16 -5.98
CA LEU A 41 -4.11 -7.92 -7.15
C LEU A 41 -5.64 -7.92 -7.31
N ASN A 42 -6.37 -8.10 -6.20
CA ASN A 42 -7.84 -8.09 -6.16
C ASN A 42 -8.48 -6.74 -6.55
N ARG A 43 -7.72 -5.65 -6.62
CA ARG A 43 -8.19 -4.33 -7.10
C ARG A 43 -7.73 -4.03 -8.51
N CYS A 44 -6.89 -4.88 -9.11
CA CYS A 44 -6.43 -4.70 -10.47
C CYS A 44 -7.56 -5.02 -11.46
N ARG A 45 -7.69 -4.19 -12.50
CA ARG A 45 -8.65 -4.39 -13.60
C ARG A 45 -8.02 -5.05 -14.84
N SER A 46 -6.76 -5.51 -14.73
CA SER A 46 -5.98 -6.07 -15.83
C SER A 46 -5.92 -5.22 -17.11
N CYS A 47 -5.95 -3.89 -16.97
CA CYS A 47 -5.99 -2.98 -18.13
C CYS A 47 -4.63 -2.81 -18.85
N GLY A 48 -3.52 -3.22 -18.24
CA GLY A 48 -2.18 -3.12 -18.84
C GLY A 48 -1.54 -1.72 -18.81
N THR A 49 -2.26 -0.67 -18.41
CA THR A 49 -1.71 0.71 -18.40
C THR A 49 -0.46 0.84 -17.54
N CYS A 50 -0.41 0.18 -16.39
CA CYS A 50 0.78 0.21 -15.53
C CYS A 50 2.03 -0.38 -16.21
N HIS A 51 1.88 -1.41 -17.04
CA HIS A 51 2.98 -1.97 -17.82
C HIS A 51 3.45 -0.99 -18.90
N THR A 52 2.53 -0.29 -19.58
CA THR A 52 2.91 0.60 -20.68
C THR A 52 3.55 1.91 -20.23
N VAL A 53 3.19 2.43 -19.05
CA VAL A 53 3.71 3.71 -18.55
C VAL A 53 4.91 3.59 -17.62
N CYS A 54 5.24 2.38 -17.16
CA CYS A 54 6.32 2.19 -16.19
C CYS A 54 7.69 2.37 -16.87
N PRO A 55 8.49 3.38 -16.49
CA PRO A 55 9.80 3.61 -17.10
C PRO A 55 10.81 2.50 -16.75
N GLU A 56 10.62 1.84 -15.61
CA GLU A 56 11.48 0.76 -15.12
C GLU A 56 11.10 -0.61 -15.68
N ASN A 57 10.04 -0.72 -16.49
CA ASN A 57 9.49 -1.98 -16.98
C ASN A 57 9.24 -3.01 -15.86
N ALA A 58 8.81 -2.53 -14.69
CA ALA A 58 8.71 -3.34 -13.46
C ALA A 58 7.42 -4.17 -13.34
N VAL A 59 6.53 -4.12 -14.34
CA VAL A 59 5.23 -4.81 -14.31
C VAL A 59 5.15 -5.73 -15.51
N SER A 60 4.74 -6.98 -15.30
CA SER A 60 4.56 -7.96 -16.37
C SER A 60 3.12 -8.47 -16.42
N PHE A 61 2.72 -9.01 -17.58
CA PHE A 61 1.41 -9.63 -17.77
C PHE A 61 1.56 -10.96 -18.49
N VAL A 62 0.80 -11.97 -18.04
CA VAL A 62 0.63 -13.25 -18.73
C VAL A 62 -0.77 -13.31 -19.33
N THR A 63 -0.90 -14.01 -20.46
CA THR A 63 -2.20 -14.29 -21.07
C THR A 63 -2.43 -15.80 -21.06
N GLU A 64 -3.44 -16.24 -20.33
CA GLU A 64 -3.84 -17.65 -20.25
C GLU A 64 -5.32 -17.75 -20.59
N ASN A 65 -5.69 -18.66 -21.50
CA ASN A 65 -7.08 -18.87 -21.93
C ASN A 65 -7.81 -17.58 -22.41
N GLY A 66 -7.06 -16.59 -22.91
CA GLY A 66 -7.59 -15.30 -23.36
C GLY A 66 -7.75 -14.25 -22.24
N GLU A 67 -7.45 -14.59 -20.99
CA GLU A 67 -7.48 -13.67 -19.86
C GLU A 67 -6.09 -13.12 -19.56
N LYS A 68 -5.99 -11.80 -19.33
CA LYS A 68 -4.74 -11.11 -19.02
C LYS A 68 -4.60 -10.96 -17.50
N THR A 69 -3.50 -11.46 -16.95
CA THR A 69 -3.22 -11.41 -15.51
C THR A 69 -1.88 -10.73 -15.25
N PRO A 70 -1.82 -9.71 -14.38
CA PRO A 70 -0.56 -9.09 -13.98
C PRO A 70 0.26 -10.03 -13.08
N ILE A 71 1.58 -10.06 -13.29
CA ILE A 71 2.56 -10.83 -12.51
C ILE A 71 3.74 -9.95 -12.08
#